data_AF-A0A2V9SXL6-F1
#
_entry.id   AF-A0A2V9SXL6-F1
#
_cell.length_a   1.000
_cell.length_b   1.000
_cell.length_c   1.000
_cell.angle_alpha   90.00
_cell.angle_beta   90.00
_cell.angle_gamma   90.00
#
_symmetry.space_group_name_H-M   'P 1'
#
loop_
_entity.id
_entity.type
_entity.pdbx_description
1 polymer ?
#
loop_
_entity_poly.entity_id
_entity_poly.type
_entity_poly.pdbx_seq_one_letter_code
_entity_poly.pdbx_strand_id
1 'polypeptide(L)' 'MKRRSVGLALAALAILAGLFYLYGGHQTPTGQAPLADLNAANLSELKNEFNRDEANVRILVLLSPT' A
#
# COMPACT_ATOMS: atom_id res chain seq x y z
N MET A 1 -34.39 16.85 -0.08
CA MET A 1 -32.95 17.19 -0.09
C MET A 1 -32.67 18.13 -1.26
N LYS A 2 -31.99 19.28 -1.04
CA LYS A 2 -31.71 20.22 -2.14
C LYS A 2 -30.75 19.52 -3.12
N ARG A 3 -30.94 19.68 -4.43
CA ARG A 3 -30.10 19.05 -5.47
C ARG A 3 -28.59 19.30 -5.26
N ARG A 4 -28.24 20.46 -4.67
CA ARG A 4 -26.87 20.79 -4.24
C ARG A 4 -26.31 19.84 -3.17
N SER A 5 -27.13 19.42 -2.21
CA SER A 5 -26.73 18.48 -1.15
C SER A 5 -26.36 17.11 -1.72
N VAL A 6 -27.13 16.66 -2.72
CA VAL A 6 -26.90 15.38 -3.40
C VAL A 6 -25.59 15.42 -4.19
N GLY A 7 -25.34 16.50 -4.94
CA GLY A 7 -24.10 16.67 -5.68
C GLY A 7 -22.86 16.67 -4.78
N LEU A 8 -22.92 17.35 -3.63
CA LEU A 8 -21.83 17.36 -2.66
C LEU A 8 -21.57 15.97 -2.06
N ALA A 9 -22.63 15.23 -1.73
CA ALA A 9 -22.50 13.87 -1.20
C ALA A 9 -21.83 12.92 -2.20
N LEU A 10 -22.21 12.99 -3.49
CA LEU A 10 -21.61 12.19 -4.55
C LEU A 10 -20.14 12.54 -4.78
N ALA A 11 -19.80 13.84 -4.76
CA ALA A 11 -18.42 14.29 -4.89
C ALA A 11 -17.56 13.78 -3.72
N ALA A 12 -18.05 13.87 -2.49
CA ALA A 12 -17.35 13.33 -1.32
C ALA A 12 -17.14 11.82 -1.42
N LEU A 13 -18.16 11.07 -1.86
CA LEU A 13 -18.07 9.62 -2.04
C LEU A 13 -17.03 9.24 -3.11
N ALA A 14 -16.99 9.97 -4.23
CA ALA A 14 -16.03 9.74 -5.29
C ALA A 14 -14.58 9.99 -4.83
N ILE A 15 -14.35 11.05 -4.05
CA ILE A 15 -13.02 11.35 -3.48
C ILE A 15 -12.59 10.24 -2.53
N LEU A 16 -13.48 9.80 -1.63
CA LEU A 16 -13.18 8.72 -0.69
C LEU A 16 -12.89 7.40 -1.41
N ALA A 17 -13.65 7.07 -2.45
CA ALA A 17 -13.42 5.89 -3.27
C ALA A 17 -12.06 5.95 -3.99
N GLY A 18 -11.69 7.11 -4.54
CA GLY A 18 -10.39 7.30 -5.18
C GLY A 18 -9.22 7.17 -4.20
N LEU A 19 -9.35 7.76 -3.00
CA LEU A 19 -8.35 7.61 -1.94
C LEU A 19 -8.24 6.14 -1.48
N PHE A 20 -9.36 5.45 -1.31
CA PHE A 20 -9.35 4.03 -0.94
C PHE A 20 -8.72 3.16 -2.03
N TYR A 21 -8.97 3.45 -3.31
CA TYR A 21 -8.34 2.73 -4.42
C TYR A 21 -6.82 2.92 -4.46
N LEU A 22 -6.34 4.14 -4.19
CA LEU A 22 -4.92 4.48 -4.25
C LEU A 22 -4.13 4.07 -3.00
N TYR A 23 -4.78 4.04 -1.83
CA TYR A 23 -4.10 3.88 -0.54
C TYR A 23 -4.68 2.74 0.34
N GLY A 24 -5.63 1.96 -0.17
CA GLY A 24 -6.29 0.88 0.57
C GLY A 24 -5.39 -0.32 0.90
N GLY A 25 -4.15 -0.32 0.41
CA GLY A 25 -3.19 -1.40 0.58
C GLY A 25 -3.51 -2.61 -0.28
N HIS A 26 -2.70 -3.66 -0.11
CA HIS A 26 -2.86 -4.92 -0.82
C HIS A 26 -3.42 -6.01 0.10
N GLN A 27 -4.32 -6.86 -0.41
CA GLN A 27 -4.74 -8.03 0.34
C GLN A 27 -3.55 -9.00 0.48
N THR A 28 -3.24 -9.36 1.72
CA THR A 28 -2.32 -10.44 2.05
C THR A 28 -3.09 -11.67 2.49
N PRO A 29 -2.57 -12.89 2.23
CA PRO A 29 -3.10 -14.11 2.81
C PRO A 29 -3.24 -14.02 4.33
N THR A 30 -4.21 -14.74 4.90
CA THR A 30 -4.45 -14.75 6.34
C THR A 30 -3.18 -15.19 7.09
N GLY A 31 -2.75 -14.39 8.08
CA GLY A 31 -1.54 -14.63 8.85
C GLY A 31 -0.28 -13.94 8.30
N GLN A 32 -0.35 -13.35 7.10
CA GLN A 32 0.75 -12.54 6.55
C GLN A 32 0.54 -11.06 6.88
N ALA A 33 1.59 -10.40 7.39
CA ALA A 33 1.58 -8.96 7.63
C ALA A 33 1.34 -8.18 6.32
N PRO A 34 0.74 -6.98 6.37
CA PRO A 34 0.51 -6.16 5.17
C PRO A 34 1.79 -5.95 4.37
N LEU A 35 1.66 -5.93 3.03
CA LEU A 35 2.78 -5.58 2.15
C LEU A 35 3.11 -4.09 2.30
N ALA A 36 4.40 -3.77 2.21
CA ALA A 36 4.89 -2.40 2.18
C ALA A 36 5.28 -2.03 0.75
N ASP A 37 4.91 -0.82 0.31
CA ASP A 37 5.33 -0.30 -0.99
C ASP A 37 6.79 0.14 -0.94
N LEU A 38 7.59 -0.36 -1.88
CA LEU A 38 8.98 0.05 -2.02
C LEU A 38 9.09 1.33 -2.85
N ASN A 39 9.80 2.32 -2.35
CA ASN A 39 10.05 3.59 -3.02
C ASN A 39 11.46 4.11 -2.72
N ALA A 40 11.84 5.23 -3.35
CA ALA A 40 13.18 5.80 -3.19
C ALA A 40 13.53 6.20 -1.75
N ALA A 41 12.52 6.49 -0.90
CA ALA A 41 12.74 6.91 0.48
C ALA A 41 13.03 5.73 1.43
N ASN A 42 12.48 4.54 1.17
CA ASN A 42 12.61 3.38 2.06
C ASN A 42 13.54 2.27 1.52
N LEU A 43 14.06 2.41 0.31
CA LEU A 43 14.94 1.41 -0.31
C LEU A 43 16.25 1.20 0.48
N SER A 44 16.82 2.26 1.06
CA SER A 44 18.05 2.17 1.87
C SER A 44 17.83 1.38 3.16
N GLU A 45 16.67 1.56 3.80
CA GLU A 45 16.28 0.84 5.01
C GLU A 45 16.12 -0.65 4.72
N LEU A 46 15.42 -1.02 3.64
CA LEU A 46 15.32 -2.42 3.20
C LEU A 46 16.70 -3.04 3.00
N LYS A 47 17.61 -2.34 2.29
CA LYS A 47 18.96 -2.83 2.04
C LYS A 47 19.70 -3.08 3.36
N ASN A 48 19.62 -2.15 4.31
CA ASN A 48 20.33 -2.28 5.58
C ASN A 48 19.78 -3.45 6.40
N GLU A 49 18.46 -3.57 6.50
CA GLU A 49 17.83 -4.63 7.29
C GLU A 49 18.04 -6.00 6.65
N PHE A 50 17.97 -6.10 5.31
CA PHE A 50 18.27 -7.33 4.58
C PHE A 50 19.71 -7.81 4.81
N ASN A 51 20.68 -6.89 4.79
CA ASN A 51 22.11 -7.23 4.94
C ASN A 51 22.60 -7.24 6.40
N ARG A 52 21.72 -7.05 7.38
CA ARG A 52 22.11 -6.92 8.80
C ARG A 52 22.70 -8.20 9.40
N ASP A 53 22.38 -9.37 8.85
CA ASP A 53 22.78 -10.65 9.41
C ASP A 53 23.35 -11.57 8.32
N GLU A 54 24.63 -11.93 8.47
CA GLU A 54 25.37 -12.77 7.53
C GLU A 54 25.13 -14.27 7.75
N ALA A 55 24.57 -14.66 8.91
CA ALA A 55 24.42 -16.07 9.28
C ALA A 55 23.12 -16.71 8.77
N ASN A 56 22.17 -15.92 8.27
CA ASN A 56 20.83 -16.38 7.91
C ASN A 56 20.53 -16.16 6.42
N VAL A 57 19.97 -17.19 5.76
CA VAL A 57 19.49 -17.08 4.38
C VAL A 57 18.20 -16.25 4.34
N ARG A 58 18.18 -15.22 3.50
CA ARG A 58 17.05 -14.29 3.34
C ARG A 58 16.61 -14.26 1.89
N ILE A 59 15.29 -14.25 1.65
CA ILE A 59 14.70 -14.27 0.31
C ILE A 59 13.91 -12.96 0.10
N LEU A 60 14.15 -12.29 -1.02
CA LEU A 60 13.37 -11.13 -1.45
C LEU A 60 12.51 -11.54 -2.66
N VAL A 61 11.20 -11.41 -2.53
CA VAL A 61 10.24 -11.68 -3.62
C VAL A 61 9.72 -10.35 -4.14
N LEU A 62 10.05 -10.02 -5.39
CA LEU A 62 9.57 -8.81 -6.06
C LEU A 62 8.39 -9.18 -6.95
N LEU A 63 7.22 -8.63 -6.64
CA LEU A 63 6.01 -8.80 -7.44
C LEU A 63 5.86 -7.58 -8.35
N SER A 64 5.83 -7.79 -9.67
CA SER A 64 5.44 -6.72 -10.61
C SER A 64 3.92 -6.65 -10.70
N PRO A 65 3.31 -5.46 -10.75
CA PRO A 65 1.89 -5.32 -11.08
C PRO A 65 1.61 -5.96 -12.44
N THR A 66 0.59 -6.80 -12.53
CA THR A 66 0.01 -7.31 -13.79
C THR A 66 -1.16 -6.45 -14.23
#